data_AF-A0A518H6B7-F1
#
_entry.id   AF-A0A518H6B7-F1
#
_cell.length_a   1.000
_cell.length_b   1.000
_cell.length_c   1.000
_cell.angle_alpha   90.00
_cell.angle_beta   90.00
_cell.angle_gamma   90.00
#
_symmetry.space_group_name_H-M   'P 1'
#
loop_
_entity.id
_entity.type
_entity.pdbx_description
1 polymer ?
#
loop_
_entity_poly.entity_id
_entity_poly.type
_entity_poly.pdbx_seq_one_letter_code
_entity_poly.pdbx_strand_id
1 'polypeptide(L)' 'MLGDYLELEVVLRPEQDEGEGVVIAQDLMGRLGIGEDDLVEVAYVDLLMGGR' A
#
# COMPACT_ATOMS: atom_id res chain seq x y z
N MET A 1 -5.33 -8.26 18.83
CA MET A 1 -5.03 -6.96 18.18
C MET A 1 -4.30 -7.31 16.90
N LEU A 2 -4.59 -6.62 15.79
CA LEU A 2 -4.11 -7.02 14.45
C LEU A 2 -2.60 -6.76 14.22
N GLY A 3 -1.93 -6.02 15.11
CA GLY A 3 -0.53 -5.60 14.94
C GLY A 3 -0.42 -4.16 14.45
N ASP A 4 0.77 -3.78 13.99
CA ASP A 4 1.05 -2.47 13.38
C ASP A 4 0.89 -2.57 11.86
N TYR A 5 0.22 -1.58 11.25
CA TYR A 5 0.03 -1.46 9.81
C TYR A 5 0.42 -0.07 9.34
N LEU A 6 0.79 0.01 8.07
CA LEU A 6 1.09 1.26 7.38
C LEU A 6 0.28 1.30 6.09
N GLU A 7 -0.39 2.41 5.84
CA GLU A 7 -0.97 2.72 4.52
C GLU A 7 -0.03 3.66 3.78
N LEU A 8 0.20 3.38 2.50
CA LEU A 8 1.01 4.20 1.61
C LEU A 8 0.20 4.52 0.35
N GLU A 9 -0.04 5.81 0.11
CA GLU A 9 -0.75 6.29 -1.07
C GLU A 9 0.07 7.36 -1.80
N VAL A 10 -0.08 7.41 -3.12
CA VAL A 10 0.50 8.45 -3.97
C VAL A 10 -0.63 9.27 -4.56
N VAL A 11 -0.69 10.54 -4.20
CA VAL A 11 -1.64 11.48 -4.80
C VAL A 11 -1.04 12.03 -6.09
N LEU A 12 -1.72 11.75 -7.21
CA LEU A 12 -1.28 12.16 -8.54
C LEU A 12 -1.56 13.64 -8.81
N ARG A 13 -0.69 14.24 -9.60
CA ARG A 13 -0.97 15.52 -10.25
C ARG A 13 -1.87 15.30 -11.47
N PRO A 14 -2.59 16.33 -11.94
CA PRO A 14 -3.51 16.19 -13.08
C PRO A 14 -2.88 15.64 -14.36
N GLU A 15 -1.58 15.84 -14.56
CA GLU A 15 -0.85 15.39 -15.75
C GLU A 15 -0.30 13.97 -15.62
N GLN A 16 -0.32 13.38 -14.42
CA GLN A 16 0.25 12.07 -14.17
C GLN A 16 -0.78 10.97 -14.38
N ASP A 17 -0.32 9.84 -14.93
CA ASP A 17 -1.15 8.65 -15.03
C ASP A 17 -0.99 7.70 -13.83
N GLU A 18 -1.86 6.69 -13.76
CA GLU A 18 -1.84 5.68 -12.71
C GLU A 18 -0.53 4.89 -12.67
N GLY A 19 0.09 4.66 -13.83
CA GLY A 19 1.36 3.93 -13.94
C GLY A 19 2.51 4.69 -13.29
N GLU A 20 2.57 6.00 -13.48
CA GLU A 20 3.51 6.87 -12.75
C GLU A 20 3.30 6.78 -11.24
N GLY A 21 2.04 6.74 -10.80
CA GLY A 21 1.68 6.52 -9.39
C GLY A 21 2.22 5.23 -8.81
N VAL A 22 2.05 4.12 -9.54
CA VAL A 22 2.55 2.79 -9.14
C VAL A 22 4.07 2.80 -9.01
N VAL A 23 4.79 3.41 -9.96
CA VAL A 23 6.25 3.50 -9.90
C VAL A 23 6.72 4.30 -8.68
N ILE A 24 6.05 5.42 -8.37
CA ILE A 24 6.37 6.21 -7.17
C ILE A 24 6.10 5.42 -5.90
N ALA A 25 4.98 4.69 -5.83
CA ALA A 25 4.64 3.87 -4.67
C ALA A 25 5.69 2.77 -4.45
N GLN A 26 6.12 2.09 -5.51
CA GLN A 26 7.16 1.05 -5.45
C GLN A 26 8.52 1.61 -5.01
N ASP A 27 8.93 2.80 -5.47
CA ASP A 27 10.15 3.47 -5.00
C ASP A 27 10.07 3.77 -3.50
N LEU A 28 8.95 4.34 -3.04
CA LEU A 28 8.74 4.66 -1.64
C LEU A 28 8.73 3.41 -0.76
N MET A 29 8.09 2.32 -1.20
CA MET A 29 8.13 1.02 -0.52
C MET A 29 9.57 0.54 -0.34
N GLY A 30 10.36 0.52 -1.41
CA GLY A 30 11.76 0.10 -1.34
C GLY A 30 12.60 0.95 -0.38
N ARG A 31 12.36 2.26 -0.34
CA ARG A 31 13.05 3.20 0.57
C ARG A 31 12.63 3.05 2.04
N LEU A 32 11.41 2.58 2.27
CA LEU A 32 10.87 2.27 3.61
C LEU A 32 11.18 0.83 4.04
N GLY A 33 11.79 0.02 3.17
CA GLY A 33 12.10 -1.39 3.44
C GLY A 33 10.88 -2.31 3.42
N ILE A 34 9.82 -1.93 2.70
CA ILE A 34 8.58 -2.70 2.55
C ILE A 34 8.72 -3.59 1.31
N GLY A 35 8.67 -4.90 1.50
CA GLY A 35 8.69 -5.91 0.44
C GLY A 35 7.28 -6.28 -0.04
N GLU A 36 7.21 -7.10 -1.09
CA GLU A 36 5.94 -7.63 -1.60
C GLU A 36 5.25 -8.54 -0.57
N ASP A 37 6.03 -9.30 0.21
CA ASP A 37 5.51 -10.18 1.28
C ASP A 37 4.90 -9.40 2.46
N ASP A 38 5.14 -8.09 2.57
CA ASP A 38 4.56 -7.22 3.59
C ASP A 38 3.20 -6.65 3.15
N LEU A 39 2.81 -6.83 1.88
CA LEU A 39 1.56 -6.30 1.34
C LEU A 39 0.35 -7.09 1.85
N VAL A 40 -0.71 -6.35 2.17
CA VAL A 40 -1.99 -6.92 2.57
C VAL A 40 -3.02 -6.59 1.49
N GLU A 41 -3.54 -7.62 0.82
CA GLU A 41 -4.44 -7.49 -0.34
C GLU A 41 -5.89 -7.12 0.04
N VAL A 42 -6.21 -7.09 1.33
CA VAL A 42 -7.57 -6.88 1.85
C VAL A 42 -7.66 -5.56 2.62
N ALA A 43 -8.87 -5.00 2.71
CA ALA A 43 -9.06 -3.80 3.50
C ALA A 43 -8.94 -4.12 5.00
N TYR A 44 -8.58 -3.11 5.80
CA TYR A 44 -8.49 -3.24 7.25
C TYR A 44 -9.78 -3.76 7.91
N VAL A 45 -10.94 -3.40 7.35
CA VAL A 45 -12.25 -3.89 7.80
C VAL A 45 -12.41 -5.40 7.56
N ASP A 46 -11.89 -5.94 6.46
CA ASP A 46 -11.93 -7.38 6.17
C ASP A 46 -11.05 -8.17 7.15
N LEU A 47 -9.90 -7.61 7.54
CA LEU A 47 -9.03 -8.19 8.58
C LEU A 47 -9.75 -8.25 9.94
N LEU A 48 -10.47 -7.19 10.31
CA LEU A 48 -11.23 -7.13 11.56
C LEU A 48 -12.40 -8.12 11.60
N MET A 49 -13.00 -8.41 10.45
CA MET A 49 -14.09 -9.37 10.32
C MET A 49 -13.61 -10.83 10.24
N GLY A 50 -12.30 -11.07 10.39
CA GLY A 50 -11.70 -12.41 10.40
C GLY A 50 -11.55 -13.00 9.01
N GLY A 51 -11.13 -12.17 8.04
CA GLY A 51 -10.93 -12.43 6.61
C GLY A 51 -10.92 -13.90 6.19
N ARG A 52 -11.79 -14.26 5.23
CA ARG A 52 -11.72 -15.54 4.52
C ARG A 52 -10.76 -15.44 3.35
#